data_AF-A0A110BGV9-F1
#
_entry.id   AF-A0A110BGV9-F1
#
_cell.length_a   1.000
_cell.length_b   1.000
_cell.length_c   1.000
_cell.angle_alpha   90.00
_cell.angle_beta   90.00
_cell.angle_gamma   90.00
#
_symmetry.space_group_name_H-M   'P 1'
#
loop_
_entity.id
_entity.type
_entity.pdbx_description
1 polymer ?
#
loop_
_entity_poly.entity_id
_entity_poly.type
_entity_poly.pdbx_seq_one_letter_code
_entity_poly.pdbx_strand_id
1 'polypeptide(L)'
;MHKKHTLSLLLLAGSLSVNAAQDQALKNTFADSFKMGVAVNQDIVTGKNADAQSIIAKQFNTVTLENAMKAEVIYPQQGKVDFSGADAFIDFAKQNNMFTVAHTLVWHNQTPDWFFTNSKNEPNTPAEQLEQMRKHIELVAGRYKNKVDAWDVVNEVIADDGSYRPTVWVNRVGDGDTMVKAAFKYAQQYSPNTELYYNDFNAWRPEKRDGIIRMIKMLQKEGIRIDGIGIQAHWGLNFPKMQYIEQAIDAYAALGIKVMITELDIDVLPLTKEGQITGTDMMKPQFQLEEFETYLDPYKNGLPSDVEAQLNARYKALFELFYAKRDKIDRVTFWGLHDGMSWKNDYPIPNRTNYPLLWDRNLNPKSVIKTITEVVQ
;
A
#
# COMPACT_ATOMS: atom_id res chain seq x y z
N MET A 1 27.62 76.16 20.77
CA MET A 1 26.97 75.58 19.57
C MET A 1 26.99 74.06 19.68
N HIS A 2 25.91 73.45 20.15
CA HIS A 2 25.77 72.00 20.24
C HIS A 2 24.48 71.58 19.52
N LYS A 3 24.63 70.95 18.35
CA LYS A 3 23.53 70.29 17.63
C LYS A 3 23.38 68.88 18.21
N LYS A 4 22.25 68.60 18.87
CA LYS A 4 21.80 67.24 19.14
C LYS A 4 20.96 66.79 17.94
N HIS A 5 21.40 65.74 17.25
CA HIS A 5 20.57 65.01 16.30
C HIS A 5 19.88 63.87 17.04
N THR A 6 18.55 63.91 17.08
CA THR A 6 17.70 62.84 17.59
C THR A 6 17.48 61.83 16.46
N LEU A 7 18.10 60.65 16.57
CA LEU A 7 17.86 59.54 15.66
C LEU A 7 16.68 58.74 16.21
N SER A 8 15.55 58.75 15.50
CA SER A 8 14.39 57.90 15.82
C SER A 8 14.63 56.50 15.25
N LEU A 9 14.76 55.51 16.13
CA LEU A 9 14.78 54.09 15.79
C LEU A 9 13.31 53.64 15.61
N LEU A 10 12.88 53.36 14.37
CA LEU A 10 11.65 52.61 14.14
C LEU A 10 11.93 51.13 14.46
N LEU A 11 11.35 50.62 15.54
CA LEU A 11 11.18 49.18 15.75
C LEU A 11 10.05 48.71 14.82
N LEU A 12 10.41 48.00 13.74
CA LEU A 12 9.46 47.19 12.98
C LEU A 12 9.44 45.79 13.60
N ALA A 13 8.55 45.59 14.58
CA ALA A 13 8.32 44.30 15.20
C ALA A 13 7.04 43.67 14.61
N GLY A 14 7.20 42.51 13.98
CA GLY A 14 6.20 41.43 14.02
C GLY A 14 5.19 41.36 12.87
N SER A 15 5.57 40.62 11.82
CA SER A 15 4.62 39.75 11.10
C SER A 15 5.39 38.65 10.36
N LEU A 16 5.96 37.70 11.10
CA LEU A 16 6.51 36.45 10.56
C LEU A 16 5.92 35.29 11.37
N SER A 17 4.66 34.96 11.12
CA SER A 17 4.00 33.83 11.80
C SER A 17 2.84 33.25 10.97
N VAL A 18 3.02 33.03 9.67
CA VAL A 18 1.99 32.32 8.87
C VAL A 18 2.53 31.20 7.97
N ASN A 19 3.84 31.07 7.74
CA ASN A 19 4.36 30.08 6.76
C ASN A 19 5.05 28.82 7.33
N ALA A 20 5.08 28.60 8.64
CA ALA A 20 5.78 27.44 9.21
C ALA A 20 5.06 26.09 8.99
N ALA A 21 3.73 26.09 8.89
CA ALA A 21 2.95 24.85 8.78
C ALA A 21 3.00 24.18 7.39
N GLN A 22 3.45 24.90 6.35
CA GLN A 22 3.42 24.41 4.97
C GLN A 22 4.70 23.65 4.56
N ASP A 23 5.72 23.59 5.44
CA ASP A 23 7.04 23.03 5.11
C ASP A 23 7.41 21.77 5.91
N GLN A 24 6.52 21.26 6.75
CA GLN A 24 6.81 20.06 7.53
C GLN A 24 6.49 18.80 6.72
N ALA A 25 7.52 17.97 6.51
CA ALA A 25 7.37 16.69 5.82
C ALA A 25 6.38 15.76 6.55
N LEU A 26 5.63 14.94 5.81
CA LEU A 26 4.68 13.97 6.38
C LEU A 26 5.37 13.06 7.41
N LYS A 27 6.52 12.48 7.06
CA LYS A 27 7.31 11.63 7.97
C LYS A 27 7.71 12.32 9.28
N ASN A 28 7.92 13.63 9.27
CA ASN A 28 8.27 14.39 10.47
C ASN A 28 7.03 14.74 11.29
N THR A 29 5.90 15.00 10.61
CA THR A 29 4.63 15.31 11.27
C THR A 29 4.12 14.11 12.07
N PHE A 30 4.26 12.90 11.53
CA PHE A 30 3.78 11.66 12.16
C PHE A 30 4.89 10.85 12.86
N ALA A 31 6.08 11.42 13.08
CA ALA A 31 7.26 10.69 13.57
C ALA A 31 7.02 9.96 14.91
N ASP A 32 6.28 10.58 15.83
CA ASP A 32 5.92 10.01 17.14
C ASP A 32 4.62 9.18 17.12
N SER A 33 4.08 8.90 15.92
CA SER A 33 2.83 8.17 15.73
C SER A 33 3.04 6.89 14.94
N PHE A 34 3.41 6.99 13.66
CA PHE A 34 3.61 5.85 12.76
C PHE A 34 4.48 6.23 11.57
N LYS A 35 5.04 5.24 10.89
CA LYS A 35 5.81 5.46 9.65
C LYS A 35 4.88 5.96 8.54
N MET A 36 5.37 6.90 7.73
CA MET A 36 4.66 7.46 6.57
C MET A 36 5.28 6.93 5.29
N GLY A 37 4.49 6.18 4.53
CA GLY A 37 4.94 5.43 3.37
C GLY A 37 4.34 5.83 2.04
N VAL A 38 5.02 5.39 0.98
CA VAL A 38 4.55 5.54 -0.40
C VAL A 38 4.96 4.34 -1.25
N ALA A 39 4.06 3.88 -2.11
CA ALA A 39 4.40 2.92 -3.15
C ALA A 39 5.14 3.60 -4.30
N VAL A 40 6.20 2.97 -4.79
CA VAL A 40 7.05 3.49 -5.86
C VAL A 40 7.06 2.56 -7.06
N ASN A 41 7.08 3.14 -8.25
CA ASN A 41 7.17 2.39 -9.50
C ASN A 41 8.61 2.39 -10.04
N GLN A 42 8.81 1.69 -11.16
CA GLN A 42 10.14 1.52 -11.76
C GLN A 42 10.78 2.85 -12.20
N ASP A 43 9.99 3.80 -12.70
CA ASP A 43 10.51 5.09 -13.18
C ASP A 43 11.01 5.96 -12.03
N ILE A 44 10.39 5.87 -10.85
CA ILE A 44 10.86 6.54 -9.62
C ILE A 44 12.18 5.92 -9.15
N VAL A 45 12.24 4.60 -8.98
CA VAL A 45 13.44 3.95 -8.41
C VAL A 45 14.66 3.97 -9.33
N THR A 46 14.44 4.09 -10.64
CA THR A 46 15.53 4.26 -11.63
C THR A 46 15.92 5.71 -11.87
N GLY A 47 15.25 6.68 -11.23
CA GLY A 47 15.53 8.11 -11.37
C GLY A 47 15.03 8.73 -12.68
N LYS A 48 14.26 8.01 -13.50
CA LYS A 48 13.59 8.58 -14.68
C LYS A 48 12.56 9.65 -14.29
N ASN A 49 11.98 9.55 -13.10
CA ASN A 49 11.14 10.57 -12.49
C ASN A 49 11.82 11.19 -11.27
N ALA A 50 12.83 12.03 -11.51
CA ALA A 50 13.65 12.66 -10.47
C ALA A 50 12.85 13.58 -9.55
N ASP A 51 11.84 14.30 -10.07
CA ASP A 51 11.00 15.19 -9.27
C ASP A 51 10.17 14.41 -8.25
N ALA A 52 9.53 13.31 -8.68
CA ALA A 52 8.85 12.40 -7.77
C ALA A 52 9.80 11.80 -6.73
N GLN A 53 11.00 11.39 -7.15
CA GLN A 53 12.02 10.83 -6.26
C GLN A 53 12.42 11.82 -5.15
N SER A 54 12.61 13.10 -5.51
CA SER A 54 12.93 14.19 -4.56
C SER A 54 11.80 14.43 -3.56
N ILE A 55 10.55 14.47 -4.03
CA ILE A 55 9.38 14.59 -3.15
C ILE A 55 9.33 13.40 -2.19
N ILE A 56 9.55 12.19 -2.68
CA ILE A 56 9.49 10.97 -1.86
C ILE A 56 10.54 10.97 -0.76
N ALA A 57 11.79 11.31 -1.10
CA ALA A 57 12.89 11.46 -0.16
C ALA A 57 12.59 12.51 0.93
N LYS A 58 11.94 13.63 0.58
CA LYS A 58 11.51 14.65 1.53
C LYS A 58 10.38 14.15 2.43
N GLN A 59 9.36 13.52 1.87
CA GLN A 59 8.06 13.33 2.53
C GLN A 59 7.90 12.02 3.31
N PHE A 60 8.56 10.94 2.88
CA PHE A 60 8.30 9.59 3.40
C PHE A 60 9.53 8.96 4.07
N ASN A 61 9.30 8.01 4.97
CA ASN A 61 10.33 7.22 5.65
C ASN A 61 10.18 5.71 5.43
N THR A 62 9.21 5.28 4.62
CA THR A 62 9.04 3.90 4.21
C THR A 62 8.57 3.80 2.76
N VAL A 63 8.99 2.76 2.06
CA VAL A 63 8.66 2.52 0.64
C VAL A 63 8.28 1.08 0.38
N THR A 64 7.38 0.90 -0.58
CA THR A 64 6.95 -0.40 -1.10
C THR A 64 7.07 -0.39 -2.62
N LEU A 65 7.60 -1.45 -3.23
CA LEU A 65 7.71 -1.53 -4.68
C LEU A 65 6.39 -2.01 -5.27
N GLU A 66 5.77 -1.20 -6.15
CA GLU A 66 4.41 -1.42 -6.64
C GLU A 66 4.26 -2.75 -7.41
N ASN A 67 5.26 -3.12 -8.24
CA ASN A 67 5.15 -4.28 -9.13
C ASN A 67 6.42 -5.11 -9.29
N ALA A 68 7.62 -4.51 -9.29
CA ALA A 68 8.83 -5.20 -9.76
C ALA A 68 9.39 -6.29 -8.83
N MET A 69 8.73 -6.58 -7.70
CA MET A 69 9.00 -7.73 -6.83
C MET A 69 7.92 -8.82 -6.88
N LYS A 70 6.88 -8.64 -7.71
CA LYS A 70 5.84 -9.67 -7.94
C LYS A 70 6.39 -10.78 -8.84
N ALA A 71 5.85 -12.00 -8.67
CA ALA A 71 6.38 -13.19 -9.31
C ALA A 71 6.45 -13.08 -10.84
N GLU A 72 5.45 -12.54 -11.53
CA GLU A 72 5.51 -12.40 -13.00
C GLU A 72 6.61 -11.46 -13.50
N VAL A 73 7.00 -10.45 -12.70
CA VAL A 73 8.08 -9.52 -13.07
C VAL A 73 9.43 -10.14 -12.77
N ILE A 74 9.56 -10.83 -11.64
CA ILE A 74 10.78 -11.59 -11.32
C ILE A 74 11.00 -12.72 -12.32
N TYR A 75 9.94 -13.35 -12.83
CA TYR A 75 10.00 -14.43 -13.81
C TYR A 75 9.25 -14.04 -15.09
N PRO A 76 9.81 -13.15 -15.92
CA PRO A 76 9.14 -12.70 -17.14
C PRO A 76 8.90 -13.85 -18.12
N GLN A 77 9.72 -14.91 -18.03
CA GLN A 77 9.61 -16.16 -18.80
C GLN A 77 10.11 -17.31 -17.94
N GLN A 78 9.60 -18.53 -18.17
CA GLN A 78 10.07 -19.72 -17.47
C GLN A 78 11.58 -19.91 -17.66
N GLY A 79 12.32 -20.15 -16.57
CA GLY A 79 13.78 -20.33 -16.59
C GLY A 79 14.59 -19.03 -16.69
N LYS A 80 13.94 -17.85 -16.76
CA LYS A 80 14.61 -16.55 -16.68
C LYS A 80 14.20 -15.83 -15.40
N VAL A 81 15.15 -15.11 -14.82
CA VAL A 81 14.92 -14.26 -13.65
C VAL A 81 15.37 -12.84 -13.94
N ASP A 82 14.56 -11.86 -13.57
CA ASP A 82 14.88 -10.43 -13.67
C ASP A 82 14.70 -9.77 -12.31
N PHE A 83 15.82 -9.43 -11.68
CA PHE A 83 15.84 -8.70 -10.41
C PHE A 83 16.18 -7.22 -10.59
N SER A 84 16.32 -6.71 -11.82
CA SER A 84 16.83 -5.36 -12.08
C SER A 84 15.98 -4.27 -11.41
N GLY A 85 14.65 -4.39 -11.52
CA GLY A 85 13.75 -3.44 -10.87
C GLY A 85 13.74 -3.53 -9.35
N ALA A 86 13.73 -4.75 -8.82
CA ALA A 86 13.82 -5.02 -7.39
C ALA A 86 15.15 -4.54 -6.79
N ASP A 87 16.28 -4.73 -7.47
CA ASP A 87 17.60 -4.27 -7.03
C ASP A 87 17.68 -2.74 -7.04
N ALA A 88 17.18 -2.07 -8.09
CA ALA A 88 17.11 -0.60 -8.14
C ALA A 88 16.26 -0.01 -6.99
N PHE A 89 15.16 -0.68 -6.64
CA PHE A 89 14.33 -0.31 -5.49
C PHE A 89 15.09 -0.40 -4.16
N ILE A 90 15.83 -1.49 -3.92
CA ILE A 90 16.65 -1.63 -2.70
C ILE A 90 17.71 -0.53 -2.63
N ASP A 91 18.37 -0.22 -3.75
CA ASP A 91 19.38 0.84 -3.79
C ASP A 91 18.77 2.21 -3.49
N PHE A 92 17.60 2.52 -4.08
CA PHE A 92 16.87 3.75 -3.79
C PHE A 92 16.49 3.86 -2.31
N ALA A 93 15.91 2.81 -1.72
CA ALA A 93 15.50 2.81 -0.33
C ALA A 93 16.70 2.97 0.62
N LYS A 94 17.81 2.28 0.33
CA LYS A 94 19.06 2.38 1.10
C LYS A 94 19.67 3.78 1.03
N GLN A 95 19.73 4.39 -0.16
CA GLN A 95 20.27 5.74 -0.35
C GLN A 95 19.50 6.79 0.47
N ASN A 96 18.21 6.55 0.70
CA ASN A 96 17.32 7.47 1.43
C ASN A 96 17.03 7.03 2.88
N ASN A 97 17.69 5.97 3.36
CA ASN A 97 17.51 5.42 4.71
C ASN A 97 16.02 5.15 5.05
N MET A 98 15.31 4.50 4.14
CA MET A 98 13.89 4.20 4.26
C MET A 98 13.63 2.77 4.72
N PHE A 99 12.61 2.59 5.56
CA PHE A 99 12.10 1.27 5.92
C PHE A 99 11.48 0.60 4.68
N THR A 100 12.02 -0.55 4.29
CA THR A 100 11.79 -1.18 3.00
C THR A 100 10.85 -2.36 3.13
N VAL A 101 9.68 -2.27 2.50
CA VAL A 101 8.69 -3.35 2.43
C VAL A 101 8.74 -3.99 1.06
N ALA A 102 9.03 -5.29 1.02
CA ALA A 102 9.02 -6.07 -0.20
C ALA A 102 7.67 -6.75 -0.42
N HIS A 103 7.15 -6.63 -1.64
CA HIS A 103 5.79 -7.01 -2.01
C HIS A 103 5.83 -7.75 -3.36
N THR A 104 5.43 -9.02 -3.47
CA THR A 104 4.90 -9.96 -2.46
C THR A 104 5.36 -11.39 -2.82
N LEU A 105 5.44 -12.29 -1.84
CA LEU A 105 5.99 -13.65 -2.05
C LEU A 105 4.94 -14.65 -2.55
N VAL A 106 3.74 -14.67 -1.98
CA VAL A 106 2.68 -15.62 -2.35
C VAL A 106 1.40 -14.86 -2.61
N TRP A 107 1.06 -14.75 -3.89
CA TRP A 107 -0.18 -14.14 -4.35
C TRP A 107 -0.74 -14.93 -5.52
N HIS A 108 -2.07 -14.93 -5.67
CA HIS A 108 -2.75 -15.68 -6.72
C HIS A 108 -2.80 -14.91 -8.05
N ASN A 109 -2.68 -13.58 -8.02
CA ASN A 109 -2.49 -12.77 -9.21
C ASN A 109 -1.00 -12.58 -9.50
N GLN A 110 -0.70 -12.16 -10.73
CA GLN A 110 0.65 -11.80 -11.18
C GLN A 110 1.70 -12.87 -10.84
N THR A 111 1.30 -14.14 -10.92
CA THR A 111 2.14 -15.32 -10.74
C THR A 111 2.02 -16.18 -11.99
N PRO A 112 3.12 -16.44 -12.72
CA PRO A 112 3.07 -17.17 -13.98
C PRO A 112 2.45 -18.55 -13.84
N ASP A 113 1.62 -18.96 -14.81
CA ASP A 113 0.90 -20.24 -14.78
C ASP A 113 1.82 -21.46 -14.57
N TRP A 114 3.06 -21.40 -15.06
CA TRP A 114 4.03 -22.49 -14.91
C TRP A 114 4.43 -22.77 -13.46
N PHE A 115 4.15 -21.87 -12.50
CA PHE A 115 4.28 -22.14 -11.07
C PHE A 115 3.36 -23.26 -10.57
N PHE A 116 2.34 -23.61 -11.34
CA PHE A 116 1.28 -24.53 -10.92
C PHE A 116 1.27 -25.83 -11.72
N THR A 117 2.30 -26.04 -12.54
CA THR A 117 2.46 -27.22 -13.39
C THR A 117 3.87 -27.80 -13.30
N ASN A 118 3.99 -29.11 -13.43
CA ASN A 118 5.26 -29.82 -13.44
C ASN A 118 5.95 -29.75 -14.82
N SER A 119 7.10 -30.41 -14.98
CA SER A 119 7.86 -30.42 -16.24
C SER A 119 7.15 -31.10 -17.42
N LYS A 120 6.04 -31.80 -17.18
CA LYS A 120 5.17 -32.41 -18.20
C LYS A 120 3.95 -31.53 -18.52
N ASN A 121 3.89 -30.31 -17.98
CA ASN A 121 2.73 -29.40 -18.04
C ASN A 121 1.46 -29.97 -17.39
N GLU A 122 1.60 -30.91 -16.44
CA GLU A 122 0.49 -31.41 -15.64
C GLU A 122 0.37 -30.59 -14.35
N PRO A 123 -0.83 -30.43 -13.77
CA PRO A 123 -1.01 -29.80 -12.47
C PRO A 123 -0.07 -30.36 -11.40
N ASN A 124 0.61 -29.48 -10.65
CA ASN A 124 1.43 -29.89 -9.51
C ASN A 124 0.59 -30.66 -8.47
N THR A 125 1.16 -31.74 -7.96
CA THR A 125 0.71 -32.37 -6.71
C THR A 125 0.93 -31.43 -5.51
N PRO A 126 0.26 -31.65 -4.36
CA PRO A 126 0.49 -30.85 -3.15
C PRO A 126 1.98 -30.73 -2.76
N ALA A 127 2.74 -31.83 -2.84
CA ALA A 127 4.16 -31.83 -2.52
C ALA A 127 4.99 -31.00 -3.52
N GLU A 128 4.71 -31.13 -4.82
CA GLU A 128 5.37 -30.32 -5.85
C GLU A 128 5.05 -28.83 -5.70
N GLN A 129 3.80 -28.48 -5.34
CA GLN A 129 3.42 -27.09 -5.15
C GLN A 129 4.10 -26.46 -3.92
N LEU A 130 4.22 -27.21 -2.82
CA LEU A 130 4.95 -26.76 -1.63
C LEU A 130 6.44 -26.59 -1.93
N GLU A 131 7.04 -27.48 -2.71
CA GLU A 131 8.44 -27.35 -3.12
C GLU A 131 8.64 -26.16 -4.08
N GLN A 132 7.70 -25.91 -5.00
CA GLN A 132 7.73 -24.73 -5.86
C GLN A 132 7.64 -23.43 -5.04
N MET A 133 6.76 -23.39 -4.02
CA MET A 133 6.69 -22.27 -3.07
C MET A 133 8.02 -22.07 -2.33
N ARG A 134 8.60 -23.15 -1.79
CA ARG A 134 9.87 -23.10 -1.05
C ARG A 134 10.99 -22.55 -1.93
N LYS A 135 11.15 -23.07 -3.16
CA LYS A 135 12.16 -22.60 -4.12
C LYS A 135 11.99 -21.13 -4.48
N HIS A 136 10.75 -20.69 -4.69
CA HIS A 136 10.46 -19.29 -4.97
C HIS A 136 10.85 -18.38 -3.81
N ILE A 137 10.40 -18.69 -2.59
CA ILE A 137 10.70 -17.90 -1.39
C ILE A 137 12.20 -17.92 -1.09
N GLU A 138 12.87 -19.07 -1.22
CA GLU A 138 14.32 -19.19 -1.08
C GLU A 138 15.06 -18.25 -2.04
N LEU A 139 14.67 -18.26 -3.32
CA LEU A 139 15.33 -17.43 -4.33
C LEU A 139 15.11 -15.94 -4.05
N VAL A 140 13.86 -15.52 -3.84
CA VAL A 140 13.50 -14.10 -3.75
C VAL A 140 13.81 -13.54 -2.36
N ALA A 141 13.26 -14.13 -1.30
CA ALA A 141 13.48 -13.64 0.07
C ALA A 141 14.92 -13.84 0.54
N GLY A 142 15.59 -14.91 0.06
CA GLY A 142 17.01 -15.17 0.33
C GLY A 142 17.95 -14.16 -0.35
N ARG A 143 17.65 -13.72 -1.59
CA ARG A 143 18.43 -12.68 -2.28
C ARG A 143 18.46 -11.35 -1.52
N TYR A 144 17.34 -10.99 -0.91
CA TYR A 144 17.18 -9.74 -0.17
C TYR A 144 17.30 -9.89 1.35
N LYS A 145 17.87 -11.00 1.82
CA LYS A 145 18.19 -11.20 3.24
C LYS A 145 19.04 -10.03 3.76
N ASN A 146 18.57 -9.40 4.84
CA ASN A 146 19.17 -8.19 5.46
C ASN A 146 19.20 -6.94 4.55
N LYS A 147 18.39 -6.89 3.49
CA LYS A 147 18.27 -5.73 2.59
C LYS A 147 16.87 -5.12 2.59
N VAL A 148 15.89 -5.83 3.12
CA VAL A 148 14.52 -5.37 3.32
C VAL A 148 14.20 -5.49 4.80
N ASP A 149 13.30 -4.64 5.29
CA ASP A 149 12.88 -4.65 6.68
C ASP A 149 11.65 -5.54 6.89
N ALA A 150 10.81 -5.69 5.85
CA ALA A 150 9.61 -6.51 5.92
C ALA A 150 9.20 -7.15 4.58
N TRP A 151 8.44 -8.23 4.67
CA TRP A 151 7.80 -8.93 3.56
C TRP A 151 6.29 -9.00 3.72
N ASP A 152 5.56 -8.66 2.67
CA ASP A 152 4.21 -9.20 2.46
C ASP A 152 4.38 -10.66 2.01
N VAL A 153 4.20 -11.60 2.95
CA VAL A 153 4.47 -13.02 2.72
C VAL A 153 3.34 -13.68 1.94
N VAL A 154 2.10 -13.44 2.36
CA VAL A 154 0.89 -13.91 1.68
C VAL A 154 -0.02 -12.72 1.46
N ASN A 155 -0.51 -12.56 0.23
CA ASN A 155 -1.42 -11.49 -0.16
C ASN A 155 -2.80 -12.09 -0.53
N GLU A 156 -3.87 -11.56 0.07
CA GLU A 156 -5.27 -11.74 -0.37
C GLU A 156 -5.80 -13.18 -0.45
N VAL A 157 -5.54 -13.99 0.57
CA VAL A 157 -5.95 -15.40 0.61
C VAL A 157 -7.30 -15.63 1.31
N ILE A 158 -7.79 -14.69 2.12
CA ILE A 158 -9.08 -14.79 2.81
C ILE A 158 -10.19 -14.16 1.96
N ALA A 159 -11.33 -14.85 1.87
CA ALA A 159 -12.50 -14.44 1.12
C ALA A 159 -13.35 -13.44 1.91
N ASP A 160 -14.29 -12.76 1.25
CA ASP A 160 -15.16 -11.79 1.91
C ASP A 160 -16.07 -12.41 2.98
N ASP A 161 -16.38 -13.71 2.90
CA ASP A 161 -17.13 -14.47 3.91
C ASP A 161 -16.25 -15.03 5.04
N GLY A 162 -14.94 -14.75 5.01
CA GLY A 162 -13.97 -15.23 5.99
C GLY A 162 -13.46 -16.64 5.75
N SER A 163 -13.84 -17.34 4.68
CA SER A 163 -13.20 -18.61 4.28
C SER A 163 -11.85 -18.37 3.62
N TYR A 164 -11.08 -19.43 3.35
CA TYR A 164 -10.02 -19.32 2.36
C TYR A 164 -10.62 -19.17 0.96
N ARG A 165 -10.05 -18.29 0.14
CA ARG A 165 -10.37 -18.20 -1.29
C ARG A 165 -9.87 -19.47 -1.99
N PRO A 166 -10.64 -20.05 -2.93
CA PRO A 166 -10.21 -21.20 -3.72
C PRO A 166 -9.21 -20.78 -4.81
N THR A 167 -8.11 -20.15 -4.40
CA THR A 167 -7.04 -19.70 -5.31
C THR A 167 -6.30 -20.88 -5.91
N VAL A 168 -5.57 -20.66 -7.00
CA VAL A 168 -4.73 -21.71 -7.59
C VAL A 168 -3.70 -22.27 -6.60
N TRP A 169 -3.13 -21.41 -5.73
CA TRP A 169 -2.26 -21.84 -4.64
C TRP A 169 -2.96 -22.76 -3.64
N VAL A 170 -4.13 -22.34 -3.12
CA VAL A 170 -4.91 -23.12 -2.14
C VAL A 170 -5.34 -24.46 -2.74
N ASN A 171 -5.84 -24.46 -3.99
CA ASN A 171 -6.31 -25.67 -4.65
C ASN A 171 -5.17 -26.66 -4.97
N ARG A 172 -3.98 -26.16 -5.33
CA ARG A 172 -2.82 -27.02 -5.65
C ARG A 172 -2.15 -27.58 -4.40
N VAL A 173 -2.06 -26.80 -3.33
CA VAL A 173 -1.62 -27.30 -2.01
C VAL A 173 -2.69 -28.22 -1.39
N GLY A 174 -3.96 -27.98 -1.67
CA GLY A 174 -5.12 -28.74 -1.21
C GLY A 174 -5.77 -28.21 0.07
N ASP A 175 -5.10 -27.30 0.79
CA ASP A 175 -5.58 -26.72 2.04
C ASP A 175 -4.97 -25.33 2.29
N GLY A 176 -5.82 -24.38 2.72
CA GLY A 176 -5.42 -22.99 2.93
C GLY A 176 -4.51 -22.80 4.15
N ASP A 177 -4.81 -23.50 5.24
CA ASP A 177 -3.98 -23.48 6.46
C ASP A 177 -2.56 -24.00 6.14
N THR A 178 -2.46 -25.11 5.43
CA THR A 178 -1.19 -25.73 5.01
C THR A 178 -0.38 -24.78 4.12
N MET A 179 -1.04 -24.14 3.16
CA MET A 179 -0.42 -23.16 2.26
C MET A 179 0.18 -21.98 3.05
N VAL A 180 -0.60 -21.35 3.93
CA VAL A 180 -0.14 -20.20 4.71
C VAL A 180 0.96 -20.59 5.71
N LYS A 181 0.82 -21.73 6.40
CA LYS A 181 1.86 -22.24 7.31
C LYS A 181 3.20 -22.44 6.60
N ALA A 182 3.18 -23.01 5.40
CA ALA A 182 4.38 -23.23 4.60
C ALA A 182 5.03 -21.90 4.19
N ALA A 183 4.24 -20.96 3.66
CA ALA A 183 4.75 -19.66 3.20
C ALA A 183 5.49 -18.90 4.33
N PHE A 184 4.88 -18.78 5.51
CA PHE A 184 5.50 -18.10 6.65
C PHE A 184 6.71 -18.84 7.21
N LYS A 185 6.70 -20.19 7.27
CA LYS A 185 7.88 -20.98 7.66
C LYS A 185 9.06 -20.76 6.71
N TYR A 186 8.81 -20.78 5.40
CA TYR A 186 9.86 -20.54 4.41
C TYR A 186 10.36 -19.10 4.45
N ALA A 187 9.48 -18.11 4.60
CA ALA A 187 9.89 -16.71 4.75
C ALA A 187 10.75 -16.51 6.00
N GLN A 188 10.37 -17.11 7.14
CA GLN A 188 11.16 -17.10 8.36
C GLN A 188 12.54 -17.76 8.17
N GLN A 189 12.61 -18.88 7.43
CA GLN A 189 13.85 -19.59 7.16
C GLN A 189 14.82 -18.78 6.28
N TYR A 190 14.32 -18.17 5.20
CA TYR A 190 15.14 -17.53 4.18
C TYR A 190 15.33 -16.02 4.40
N SER A 191 14.49 -15.39 5.20
CA SER A 191 14.57 -13.98 5.59
C SER A 191 14.36 -13.77 7.11
N PRO A 192 15.20 -14.38 7.96
CA PRO A 192 14.96 -14.45 9.41
C PRO A 192 14.98 -13.09 10.14
N ASN A 193 15.61 -12.06 9.58
CA ASN A 193 15.77 -10.74 10.21
C ASN A 193 14.81 -9.68 9.63
N THR A 194 13.68 -10.12 9.09
CA THR A 194 12.65 -9.25 8.50
C THR A 194 11.33 -9.45 9.23
N GLU A 195 10.45 -8.46 9.20
CA GLU A 195 9.08 -8.60 9.65
C GLU A 195 8.24 -9.34 8.59
N LEU A 196 7.37 -10.24 9.01
CA LEU A 196 6.54 -11.07 8.13
C LEU A 196 5.07 -10.67 8.25
N TYR A 197 4.50 -10.19 7.15
CA TYR A 197 3.13 -9.69 7.12
C TYR A 197 2.19 -10.57 6.31
N TYR A 198 0.93 -10.58 6.74
CA TYR A 198 -0.20 -10.89 5.89
C TYR A 198 -0.81 -9.57 5.37
N ASN A 199 -1.16 -9.46 4.10
CA ASN A 199 -1.71 -8.23 3.50
C ASN A 199 -3.00 -8.54 2.73
N ASP A 200 -4.03 -7.70 2.88
CA ASP A 200 -5.32 -7.95 2.24
C ASP A 200 -6.20 -6.71 2.07
N PHE A 201 -6.98 -6.68 0.99
CA PHE A 201 -8.07 -5.73 0.81
C PHE A 201 -9.32 -6.15 1.58
N ASN A 202 -10.27 -5.23 1.74
CA ASN A 202 -11.50 -5.46 2.51
C ASN A 202 -11.27 -6.00 3.95
N ALA A 203 -10.06 -5.86 4.51
CA ALA A 203 -9.73 -6.35 5.85
C ALA A 203 -10.48 -5.63 6.99
N TRP A 204 -11.28 -4.61 6.66
CA TRP A 204 -12.24 -3.95 7.57
C TRP A 204 -13.58 -4.70 7.67
N ARG A 205 -13.91 -5.58 6.70
CA ARG A 205 -15.19 -6.30 6.66
C ARG A 205 -15.26 -7.30 7.81
N PRO A 206 -16.34 -7.33 8.63
CA PRO A 206 -16.41 -8.18 9.81
C PRO A 206 -16.11 -9.67 9.55
N GLU A 207 -16.74 -10.28 8.55
CA GLU A 207 -16.59 -11.70 8.25
C GLU A 207 -15.16 -12.02 7.77
N LYS A 208 -14.63 -11.21 6.84
CA LYS A 208 -13.25 -11.33 6.36
C LYS A 208 -12.24 -11.12 7.49
N ARG A 209 -12.44 -10.10 8.33
CA ARG A 209 -11.63 -9.82 9.52
C ARG A 209 -11.59 -11.02 10.45
N ASP A 210 -12.73 -11.64 10.72
CA ASP A 210 -12.79 -12.81 11.60
C ASP A 210 -12.06 -14.02 10.98
N GLY A 211 -12.12 -14.17 9.65
CA GLY A 211 -11.32 -15.15 8.90
C GLY A 211 -9.81 -14.91 9.00
N ILE A 212 -9.37 -13.64 8.87
CA ILE A 212 -7.97 -13.23 9.02
C ILE A 212 -7.51 -13.49 10.46
N ILE A 213 -8.30 -13.12 11.47
CA ILE A 213 -8.01 -13.38 12.88
C ILE A 213 -7.85 -14.88 13.14
N ARG A 214 -8.72 -15.73 12.57
CA ARG A 214 -8.61 -17.19 12.69
C ARG A 214 -7.28 -17.69 12.12
N MET A 215 -6.89 -17.23 10.95
CA MET A 215 -5.62 -17.60 10.31
C MET A 215 -4.41 -17.15 11.14
N ILE A 216 -4.39 -15.91 11.64
CA ILE A 216 -3.28 -15.41 12.47
C ILE A 216 -3.17 -16.21 13.77
N LYS A 217 -4.30 -16.47 14.46
CA LYS A 217 -4.31 -17.30 15.68
C LYS A 217 -3.83 -18.73 15.42
N MET A 218 -4.14 -19.28 14.24
CA MET A 218 -3.62 -20.58 13.83
C MET A 218 -2.09 -20.56 13.71
N LEU A 219 -1.50 -19.56 13.05
CA LEU A 219 -0.04 -19.41 12.95
C LEU A 219 0.61 -19.25 14.34
N GLN A 220 0.04 -18.39 15.19
CA GLN A 220 0.54 -18.15 16.55
C GLN A 220 0.49 -19.43 17.41
N LYS A 221 -0.61 -20.20 17.33
CA LYS A 221 -0.76 -21.47 18.05
C LYS A 221 0.29 -22.51 17.63
N GLU A 222 0.67 -22.53 16.37
CA GLU A 222 1.68 -23.43 15.81
C GLU A 222 3.13 -22.91 15.99
N GLY A 223 3.31 -21.77 16.67
CA GLY A 223 4.62 -21.14 16.88
C GLY A 223 5.28 -20.60 15.61
N ILE A 224 4.47 -20.32 14.57
CA ILE A 224 4.96 -19.78 13.29
C ILE A 224 4.94 -18.25 13.37
N ARG A 225 6.06 -17.62 13.04
CA ARG A 225 6.20 -16.16 13.15
C ARG A 225 5.26 -15.45 12.16
N ILE A 226 4.52 -14.48 12.68
CA ILE A 226 3.78 -13.45 11.93
C ILE A 226 3.86 -12.17 12.75
N ASP A 227 4.39 -11.12 12.15
CA ASP A 227 4.76 -9.88 12.85
C ASP A 227 3.70 -8.78 12.68
N GLY A 228 2.88 -8.86 11.63
CA GLY A 228 1.85 -7.84 11.37
C GLY A 228 0.82 -8.19 10.31
N ILE A 229 -0.20 -7.33 10.24
CA ILE A 229 -1.30 -7.35 9.27
C ILE A 229 -1.40 -6.01 8.56
N GLY A 230 -1.35 -6.06 7.23
CA GLY A 230 -1.61 -4.94 6.33
C GLY A 230 -3.07 -4.88 5.90
N ILE A 231 -3.74 -3.78 6.24
CA ILE A 231 -5.02 -3.38 5.67
C ILE A 231 -4.71 -2.53 4.44
N GLN A 232 -4.91 -3.07 3.23
CA GLN A 232 -4.57 -2.36 1.98
C GLN A 232 -5.21 -0.97 1.93
N ALA A 233 -6.47 -0.86 2.31
CA ALA A 233 -7.19 0.41 2.36
C ALA A 233 -7.38 1.11 1.00
N HIS A 234 -7.58 0.31 -0.05
CA HIS A 234 -8.16 0.77 -1.31
C HIS A 234 -9.63 1.14 -1.12
N TRP A 235 -9.88 2.36 -0.69
CA TRP A 235 -11.19 2.82 -0.24
C TRP A 235 -11.77 3.86 -1.17
N GLY A 236 -12.97 4.32 -0.86
CA GLY A 236 -13.63 5.40 -1.59
C GLY A 236 -14.15 6.48 -0.65
N LEU A 237 -14.75 7.51 -1.24
CA LEU A 237 -15.42 8.58 -0.48
C LEU A 237 -16.49 8.04 0.46
N ASN A 238 -17.25 7.05 0.01
CA ASN A 238 -18.46 6.58 0.70
C ASN A 238 -18.27 5.27 1.47
N PHE A 239 -17.07 4.67 1.38
CA PHE A 239 -16.85 3.33 1.89
C PHE A 239 -15.38 3.06 2.27
N PRO A 240 -15.11 2.21 3.29
CA PRO A 240 -16.05 1.64 4.25
C PRO A 240 -16.46 2.65 5.34
N LYS A 241 -17.43 2.26 6.16
CA LYS A 241 -17.79 3.02 7.36
C LYS A 241 -16.59 3.12 8.31
N MET A 242 -16.38 4.30 8.89
CA MET A 242 -15.30 4.55 9.86
C MET A 242 -15.28 3.54 11.02
N GLN A 243 -16.47 3.18 11.52
CA GLN A 243 -16.63 2.19 12.58
C GLN A 243 -16.02 0.82 12.24
N TYR A 244 -16.13 0.37 10.99
CA TYR A 244 -15.55 -0.93 10.60
C TYR A 244 -14.03 -0.89 10.50
N ILE A 245 -13.48 0.24 10.08
CA ILE A 245 -12.03 0.46 10.08
C ILE A 245 -11.49 0.41 11.51
N GLU A 246 -12.13 1.16 12.41
CA GLU A 246 -11.75 1.20 13.84
C GLU A 246 -11.79 -0.20 14.48
N GLN A 247 -12.89 -0.92 14.30
CA GLN A 247 -13.06 -2.26 14.85
C GLN A 247 -12.04 -3.26 14.31
N ALA A 248 -11.65 -3.14 13.05
CA ALA A 248 -10.62 -3.99 12.47
C ALA A 248 -9.24 -3.70 13.07
N ILE A 249 -8.85 -2.42 13.19
CA ILE A 249 -7.60 -2.02 13.85
C ILE A 249 -7.54 -2.58 15.27
N ASP A 250 -8.61 -2.38 16.05
CA ASP A 250 -8.67 -2.85 17.43
C ASP A 250 -8.59 -4.38 17.53
N ALA A 251 -9.29 -5.11 16.65
CA ALA A 251 -9.32 -6.56 16.68
C ALA A 251 -7.98 -7.19 16.27
N TYR A 252 -7.27 -6.59 15.31
CA TYR A 252 -5.96 -7.04 14.90
C TYR A 252 -4.88 -6.72 15.93
N ALA A 253 -4.89 -5.51 16.50
CA ALA A 253 -3.96 -5.12 17.54
C ALA A 253 -4.09 -6.00 18.80
N ALA A 254 -5.30 -6.46 19.11
CA ALA A 254 -5.55 -7.39 20.23
C ALA A 254 -4.87 -8.77 20.06
N LEU A 255 -4.35 -9.09 18.87
CA LEU A 255 -3.55 -10.30 18.62
C LEU A 255 -2.06 -10.13 19.01
N GLY A 256 -1.64 -8.93 19.43
CA GLY A 256 -0.26 -8.64 19.80
C GLY A 256 0.69 -8.56 18.60
N ILE A 257 0.16 -8.28 17.40
CA ILE A 257 0.94 -8.04 16.18
C ILE A 257 0.78 -6.58 15.73
N LYS A 258 1.63 -6.13 14.81
CA LYS A 258 1.55 -4.80 14.23
C LYS A 258 0.35 -4.67 13.29
N VAL A 259 -0.32 -3.52 13.31
CA VAL A 259 -1.35 -3.16 12.32
C VAL A 259 -0.80 -2.08 11.41
N MET A 260 -1.04 -2.21 10.11
CA MET A 260 -0.57 -1.24 9.12
C MET A 260 -1.69 -0.92 8.14
N ILE A 261 -1.69 0.32 7.63
CA ILE A 261 -2.42 0.71 6.44
C ILE A 261 -1.41 0.68 5.29
N THR A 262 -1.59 -0.18 4.29
CA THR A 262 -0.49 -0.58 3.40
C THR A 262 -0.56 -0.02 1.98
N GLU A 263 -1.75 0.28 1.47
CA GLU A 263 -1.99 0.65 0.06
C GLU A 263 -3.07 1.75 -0.05
N LEU A 264 -3.01 2.75 0.84
CA LEU A 264 -4.06 3.75 0.98
C LEU A 264 -4.22 4.60 -0.28
N ASP A 265 -5.44 4.59 -0.81
CA ASP A 265 -5.92 5.49 -1.85
C ASP A 265 -7.44 5.69 -1.69
N ILE A 266 -7.96 6.83 -2.15
CA ILE A 266 -9.39 7.17 -2.01
C ILE A 266 -10.02 7.42 -3.38
N ASP A 267 -10.77 6.44 -3.86
CA ASP A 267 -11.51 6.54 -5.11
C ASP A 267 -12.63 7.59 -5.01
N VAL A 268 -12.65 8.52 -5.98
CA VAL A 268 -13.64 9.60 -6.06
C VAL A 268 -14.63 9.45 -7.21
N LEU A 269 -14.40 8.47 -8.10
CA LEU A 269 -15.19 8.31 -9.31
C LEU A 269 -16.52 7.59 -9.03
N PRO A 270 -17.57 7.86 -9.83
CA PRO A 270 -18.85 7.18 -9.71
C PRO A 270 -18.69 5.66 -9.76
N LEU A 271 -19.59 4.98 -9.05
CA LEU A 271 -19.57 3.54 -8.76
C LEU A 271 -18.39 3.08 -7.89
N THR A 272 -17.15 3.40 -8.26
CA THR A 272 -15.95 2.86 -7.58
C THR A 272 -15.66 3.52 -6.23
N LYS A 273 -16.16 4.73 -5.99
CA LYS A 273 -16.16 5.36 -4.66
C LYS A 273 -17.08 4.69 -3.63
N GLU A 274 -18.00 3.82 -4.09
CA GLU A 274 -19.01 3.14 -3.25
C GLU A 274 -18.52 1.81 -2.68
N GLY A 275 -17.46 1.24 -3.26
CA GLY A 275 -16.90 -0.03 -2.84
C GLY A 275 -15.80 -0.51 -3.80
N GLN A 276 -14.86 -1.28 -3.27
CA GLN A 276 -13.79 -1.86 -4.06
C GLN A 276 -14.35 -2.95 -4.98
N ILE A 277 -14.04 -2.85 -6.27
CA ILE A 277 -14.40 -3.84 -7.29
C ILE A 277 -13.14 -4.67 -7.61
N THR A 278 -13.33 -5.99 -7.75
CA THR A 278 -12.29 -6.93 -8.18
C THR A 278 -12.69 -7.64 -9.47
N GLY A 279 -11.73 -8.32 -10.12
CA GLY A 279 -11.98 -9.02 -11.39
C GLY A 279 -11.87 -8.11 -12.60
N THR A 280 -12.34 -8.57 -13.76
CA THR A 280 -12.15 -7.91 -15.06
C THR A 280 -13.46 -7.56 -15.76
N ASP A 281 -14.61 -7.77 -15.11
CA ASP A 281 -15.91 -7.50 -15.73
C ASP A 281 -16.06 -6.06 -16.19
N MET A 282 -15.55 -5.12 -15.40
CA MET A 282 -15.60 -3.68 -15.69
C MET A 282 -14.59 -3.22 -16.75
N MET A 283 -13.76 -4.13 -17.24
CA MET A 283 -12.83 -3.90 -18.37
C MET A 283 -13.48 -4.21 -19.73
N LYS A 284 -14.75 -4.64 -19.76
CA LYS A 284 -15.48 -4.92 -21.00
C LYS A 284 -15.62 -3.64 -21.84
N PRO A 285 -15.48 -3.72 -23.18
CA PRO A 285 -15.55 -2.56 -24.07
C PRO A 285 -16.82 -1.71 -23.93
N GLN A 286 -17.94 -2.30 -23.48
CA GLN A 286 -19.20 -1.58 -23.26
C GLN A 286 -19.04 -0.38 -22.30
N PHE A 287 -18.16 -0.46 -21.31
CA PHE A 287 -17.95 0.63 -20.33
C PHE A 287 -17.12 1.78 -20.89
N GLN A 288 -16.65 1.67 -22.14
CA GLN A 288 -15.97 2.73 -22.89
C GLN A 288 -16.92 3.41 -23.89
N LEU A 289 -18.19 2.99 -23.97
CA LEU A 289 -19.19 3.68 -24.79
C LEU A 289 -19.57 5.01 -24.14
N GLU A 290 -19.97 5.98 -24.97
CA GLU A 290 -20.20 7.38 -24.59
C GLU A 290 -21.14 7.52 -23.39
N GLU A 291 -22.23 6.75 -23.34
CA GLU A 291 -23.22 6.79 -22.26
C GLU A 291 -22.66 6.32 -20.91
N PHE A 292 -21.72 5.36 -20.92
CA PHE A 292 -21.06 4.87 -19.72
C PHE A 292 -19.91 5.78 -19.33
N GLU A 293 -19.08 6.20 -20.27
CA GLU A 293 -17.95 7.10 -20.05
C GLU A 293 -18.42 8.43 -19.44
N THR A 294 -19.52 8.99 -19.96
CA THR A 294 -20.14 10.21 -19.43
C THR A 294 -20.48 10.10 -17.93
N TYR A 295 -20.89 8.92 -17.48
CA TYR A 295 -21.22 8.67 -16.08
C TYR A 295 -20.00 8.25 -15.25
N LEU A 296 -19.12 7.41 -15.78
CA LEU A 296 -18.05 6.74 -15.03
C LEU A 296 -16.76 7.56 -14.95
N ASP A 297 -16.55 8.52 -15.87
CA ASP A 297 -15.39 9.42 -15.90
C ASP A 297 -15.78 10.91 -16.05
N PRO A 298 -16.56 11.47 -15.11
CA PRO A 298 -17.11 12.83 -15.23
C PRO A 298 -16.07 13.95 -15.02
N TYR A 299 -14.86 13.65 -14.53
CA TYR A 299 -13.92 14.66 -14.02
C TYR A 299 -12.64 14.79 -14.86
N LYS A 300 -12.67 14.46 -16.15
CA LYS A 300 -11.50 14.47 -17.06
C LYS A 300 -10.65 15.75 -17.01
N ASN A 301 -11.29 16.89 -16.77
CA ASN A 301 -10.66 18.21 -16.83
C ASN A 301 -10.40 18.83 -15.45
N GLY A 302 -10.40 18.02 -14.39
CA GLY A 302 -10.17 18.48 -13.02
C GLY A 302 -11.27 18.03 -12.07
N LEU A 303 -10.89 17.82 -10.81
CA LEU A 303 -11.81 17.46 -9.74
C LEU A 303 -12.66 18.69 -9.35
N PRO A 304 -13.99 18.60 -9.36
CA PRO A 304 -14.84 19.69 -8.87
C PRO A 304 -14.57 20.02 -7.39
N SER A 305 -14.68 21.29 -7.01
CA SER A 305 -14.34 21.77 -5.66
C SER A 305 -15.14 21.09 -4.54
N ASP A 306 -16.39 20.72 -4.81
CA ASP A 306 -17.24 20.00 -3.85
C ASP A 306 -16.79 18.53 -3.67
N VAL A 307 -16.25 17.91 -4.71
CA VAL A 307 -15.68 16.56 -4.64
C VAL A 307 -14.29 16.61 -3.98
N GLU A 308 -13.49 17.66 -4.24
CA GLU A 308 -12.24 17.91 -3.51
C GLU A 308 -12.49 18.10 -2.01
N ALA A 309 -13.53 18.86 -1.64
CA ALA A 309 -13.93 19.01 -0.24
C ALA A 309 -14.34 17.68 0.41
N GLN A 310 -15.05 16.80 -0.33
CA GLN A 310 -15.37 15.44 0.14
C GLN A 310 -14.12 14.58 0.32
N LEU A 311 -13.17 14.65 -0.62
CA LEU A 311 -11.89 13.96 -0.52
C LEU A 311 -11.10 14.40 0.71
N ASN A 312 -11.01 15.71 0.94
CA ASN A 312 -10.38 16.29 2.12
C ASN A 312 -11.06 15.82 3.41
N ALA A 313 -12.39 15.87 3.48
CA ALA A 313 -13.15 15.42 4.64
C ALA A 313 -12.94 13.92 4.91
N ARG A 314 -12.89 13.10 3.84
CA ARG A 314 -12.65 11.66 3.94
C ARG A 314 -11.25 11.37 4.51
N TYR A 315 -10.22 11.98 3.96
CA TYR A 315 -8.86 11.83 4.46
C TYR A 315 -8.69 12.38 5.87
N LYS A 316 -9.32 13.50 6.21
CA LYS A 316 -9.33 14.04 7.57
C LYS A 316 -9.85 13.03 8.57
N ALA A 317 -11.05 12.48 8.32
CA ALA A 317 -11.66 11.50 9.22
C ALA A 317 -10.80 10.23 9.38
N LEU A 318 -10.17 9.77 8.29
CA LEU A 318 -9.25 8.65 8.31
C LEU A 318 -8.01 8.94 9.17
N PHE A 319 -7.36 10.08 8.97
CA PHE A 319 -6.17 10.42 9.73
C PHE A 319 -6.47 10.77 11.19
N GLU A 320 -7.64 11.35 11.50
CA GLU A 320 -8.12 11.50 12.89
C GLU A 320 -8.24 10.14 13.58
N LEU A 321 -8.83 9.15 12.90
CA LEU A 321 -8.91 7.78 13.42
C LEU A 321 -7.51 7.15 13.56
N PHE A 322 -6.66 7.25 12.54
CA PHE A 322 -5.32 6.67 12.57
C PHE A 322 -4.48 7.28 13.69
N TYR A 323 -4.54 8.59 13.85
CA TYR A 323 -3.86 9.29 14.93
C TYR A 323 -4.44 8.91 16.29
N ALA A 324 -5.75 8.79 16.44
CA ALA A 324 -6.38 8.31 17.68
C ALA A 324 -5.97 6.87 18.05
N LYS A 325 -5.60 6.04 17.06
CA LYS A 325 -5.12 4.65 17.22
C LYS A 325 -3.62 4.50 16.97
N ARG A 326 -2.84 5.58 17.07
CA ARG A 326 -1.40 5.58 16.75
C ARG A 326 -0.56 4.63 17.62
N ASP A 327 -1.05 4.26 18.79
CA ASP A 327 -0.45 3.22 19.65
C ASP A 327 -0.59 1.80 19.07
N LYS A 328 -1.46 1.60 18.07
CA LYS A 328 -1.77 0.31 17.46
C LYS A 328 -1.32 0.21 16.01
N ILE A 329 -1.04 1.34 15.35
CA ILE A 329 -0.66 1.40 13.94
C ILE A 329 0.85 1.62 13.83
N ASP A 330 1.57 0.76 13.12
CA ASP A 330 3.02 0.90 12.91
C ASP A 330 3.34 1.78 11.68
N ARG A 331 2.49 1.73 10.64
CA ARG A 331 2.73 2.36 9.34
C ARG A 331 1.45 2.70 8.59
N VAL A 332 1.46 3.83 7.88
CA VAL A 332 0.45 4.24 6.89
C VAL A 332 1.17 4.53 5.56
N THR A 333 0.86 3.75 4.52
CA THR A 333 1.47 3.85 3.18
C THR A 333 0.42 4.22 2.14
N PHE A 334 0.70 5.25 1.33
CA PHE A 334 -0.11 5.62 0.16
C PHE A 334 0.28 4.79 -1.07
N TRP A 335 -0.69 4.35 -1.86
CA TRP A 335 -0.42 3.53 -3.06
C TRP A 335 -0.10 4.36 -4.31
N GLY A 336 1.00 5.10 -4.21
CA GLY A 336 1.54 5.97 -5.25
C GLY A 336 1.77 7.40 -4.76
N LEU A 337 2.59 8.16 -5.49
CA LEU A 337 2.85 9.55 -5.13
C LEU A 337 1.75 10.49 -5.61
N HIS A 338 1.41 10.45 -6.89
CA HIS A 338 0.56 11.45 -7.53
C HIS A 338 -0.55 10.83 -8.36
N ASP A 339 -1.65 11.56 -8.53
CA ASP A 339 -2.87 11.03 -9.14
C ASP A 339 -2.64 10.44 -10.56
N GLY A 340 -1.67 10.99 -11.30
CA GLY A 340 -1.39 10.60 -12.69
C GLY A 340 -0.75 9.22 -12.86
N MET A 341 -0.14 8.68 -11.81
CA MET A 341 0.47 7.33 -11.83
C MET A 341 -0.39 6.28 -11.13
N SER A 342 -1.53 6.67 -10.56
CA SER A 342 -2.36 5.76 -9.78
C SER A 342 -2.99 4.69 -10.67
N TRP A 343 -2.89 3.43 -10.23
CA TRP A 343 -3.58 2.29 -10.85
C TRP A 343 -5.10 2.47 -10.98
N LYS A 344 -5.71 3.32 -10.13
CA LYS A 344 -7.15 3.65 -10.14
C LYS A 344 -7.62 4.39 -11.40
N ASN A 345 -6.71 4.89 -12.22
CA ASN A 345 -7.04 5.46 -13.53
C ASN A 345 -7.47 4.38 -14.52
N ASP A 346 -6.82 3.21 -14.46
CA ASP A 346 -7.04 2.13 -15.43
C ASP A 346 -7.72 0.89 -14.84
N TYR A 347 -7.95 0.88 -13.52
CA TYR A 347 -8.64 -0.19 -12.82
C TYR A 347 -9.73 0.35 -11.90
N PRO A 348 -10.92 -0.26 -11.84
CA PRO A 348 -11.38 -1.45 -12.57
C PRO A 348 -11.90 -1.16 -14.00
N ILE A 349 -12.06 0.11 -14.36
CA ILE A 349 -12.50 0.56 -15.69
C ILE A 349 -11.32 1.31 -16.32
N PRO A 350 -10.81 0.86 -17.48
CA PRO A 350 -9.68 1.49 -18.17
C PRO A 350 -9.93 2.94 -18.60
N ASN A 351 -8.86 3.71 -18.76
CA ASN A 351 -8.85 5.04 -19.37
C ASN A 351 -9.68 6.12 -18.64
N ARG A 352 -9.82 6.04 -17.31
CA ARG A 352 -10.49 7.08 -16.51
C ARG A 352 -9.51 8.04 -15.87
N THR A 353 -10.01 9.18 -15.42
CA THR A 353 -9.24 10.23 -14.75
C THR A 353 -9.60 10.28 -13.27
N ASN A 354 -8.92 9.48 -12.43
CA ASN A 354 -9.15 9.45 -10.99
C ASN A 354 -8.19 10.42 -10.24
N TYR A 355 -8.56 10.76 -8.99
CA TYR A 355 -7.85 11.72 -8.13
C TYR A 355 -7.55 11.20 -6.71
N PRO A 356 -6.96 9.99 -6.55
CA PRO A 356 -7.05 9.28 -5.29
C PRO A 356 -5.88 9.50 -4.32
N LEU A 357 -4.88 10.31 -4.67
CA LEU A 357 -3.63 10.49 -3.94
C LEU A 357 -3.42 11.95 -3.49
N LEU A 358 -2.24 12.23 -2.91
CA LEU A 358 -1.93 13.48 -2.24
C LEU A 358 -1.31 14.56 -3.14
N TRP A 359 -0.71 14.18 -4.27
CA TRP A 359 -0.17 15.11 -5.27
C TRP A 359 -0.98 15.05 -6.56
N ASP A 360 -1.15 16.21 -7.21
CA ASP A 360 -1.81 16.28 -8.51
C ASP A 360 -0.92 15.75 -9.64
N ARG A 361 -1.44 15.70 -10.87
CA ARG A 361 -0.72 15.21 -12.05
C ARG A 361 0.54 16.01 -12.41
N ASN A 362 0.66 17.25 -11.91
CA ASN A 362 1.79 18.14 -12.11
C ASN A 362 2.73 18.17 -10.90
N LEU A 363 2.57 17.23 -9.96
CA LEU A 363 3.34 17.15 -8.71
C LEU A 363 3.16 18.36 -7.77
N ASN A 364 2.05 19.10 -7.89
CA ASN A 364 1.68 20.08 -6.87
C ASN A 364 1.00 19.37 -5.69
N PRO A 365 1.29 19.79 -4.45
CA PRO A 365 0.60 19.25 -3.28
C PRO A 365 -0.89 19.63 -3.31
N LYS A 366 -1.78 18.65 -3.16
CA LYS A 366 -3.23 18.90 -3.02
C LYS A 366 -3.54 19.41 -1.62
N SER A 367 -4.69 20.08 -1.48
CA SER A 367 -5.18 20.65 -0.21
C SER A 367 -5.33 19.60 0.90
N VAL A 368 -5.49 18.32 0.54
CA VAL A 368 -5.54 17.19 1.48
C VAL A 368 -4.28 17.04 2.34
N ILE A 369 -3.08 17.38 1.83
CA ILE A 369 -1.83 17.26 2.59
C ILE A 369 -1.89 18.14 3.84
N LYS A 370 -2.34 19.40 3.67
CA LYS A 370 -2.55 20.31 4.79
C LYS A 370 -3.61 19.78 5.75
N THR A 371 -4.69 19.22 5.19
CA THR A 371 -5.80 18.68 5.98
C THR A 371 -5.36 17.55 6.91
N ILE A 372 -4.50 16.63 6.44
CA ILE A 372 -4.04 15.50 7.26
C ILE A 372 -2.95 15.92 8.26
N THR A 373 -2.11 16.91 7.95
CA THR A 373 -1.07 17.36 8.90
C THR A 373 -1.64 18.16 10.07
N GLU A 374 -2.78 18.83 9.89
CA GLU A 374 -3.49 19.54 10.96
C GLU A 374 -4.08 18.60 12.03
N VAL A 375 -4.17 17.28 11.78
CA VAL A 375 -4.66 16.30 12.76
C VAL A 375 -3.71 16.12 13.97
N VAL A 376 -2.41 16.43 13.78
CA VAL A 376 -1.38 16.24 14.82
C VAL A 376 -1.19 17.50 15.68
N GLN A 377 -1.80 18.63 15.28
CA GLN A 377 -1.76 19.90 16.02
C GLN A 377 -2.82 19.92 17.12
#